data_AF-A0A2N7JG98-F1
#
_entry.id   AF-A0A2N7JG98-F1
#
_cell.length_a   1.000
_cell.length_b   1.000
_cell.length_c   1.000
_cell.angle_alpha   90.00
_cell.angle_beta   90.00
_cell.angle_gamma   90.00
#
_symmetry.space_group_name_H-M   'P 1'
#
loop_
_entity.id
_entity.type
_entity.pdbx_description
1 polymer ?
#
loop_
_entity_poly.entity_id
_entity_poly.type
_entity_poly.pdbx_seq_one_letter_code
_entity_poly.pdbx_strand_id
1 'polypeptide(L)'
;MIVSEYVVKKPNDKALNLIIELGLPEPGSTGDYRCKFSVLALGIDEYIYGVDAMQSYCMALKRFNFLINDLISEGYKFYYPGFLDMELDILSTYF
;
A
#
# COMPACT_ATOMS: atom_id res chain seq x y z
N MET A 1 9.81 4.36 -8.47
CA MET A 1 8.70 4.54 -7.52
C MET A 1 7.51 3.83 -8.12
N ILE A 2 6.84 2.97 -7.35
CA ILE A 2 5.61 2.30 -7.77
C ILE A 2 4.47 3.08 -7.12
N VAL A 3 3.56 3.59 -7.94
CA VAL A 3 2.35 4.29 -7.48
C VAL A 3 1.17 3.51 -7.99
N SER A 4 0.17 3.31 -7.14
CA SER A 4 -1.03 2.58 -7.51
C SER A 4 -2.25 3.20 -6.86
N GLU A 5 -3.29 3.36 -7.65
CA GLU A 5 -4.50 4.07 -7.26
C GLU A 5 -5.69 3.12 -7.24
N TYR A 6 -6.46 3.18 -6.16
CA TYR A 6 -7.60 2.33 -5.89
C TYR A 6 -8.76 3.14 -5.32
N VAL A 7 -9.98 2.75 -5.68
CA VAL A 7 -11.18 3.21 -5.00
C VAL A 7 -11.59 2.14 -4.01
N VAL A 8 -11.79 2.53 -2.75
CA VAL A 8 -12.13 1.62 -1.68
C VAL A 8 -13.49 1.98 -1.11
N LYS A 9 -14.36 0.98 -0.95
CA LYS A 9 -15.72 1.15 -0.43
C LYS A 9 -15.97 0.19 0.71
N LYS A 10 -16.58 0.67 1.79
CA LYS A 10 -17.15 -0.16 2.85
C LYS A 10 -18.68 -0.22 2.67
N PRO A 11 -19.36 -1.33 3.01
CA PRO A 11 -20.81 -1.37 2.99
C PRO A 11 -21.35 -0.29 3.95
N ASN A 12 -22.01 0.73 3.40
CA ASN A 12 -22.62 1.89 4.07
C ASN A 12 -21.79 3.18 4.20
N ASP A 13 -20.55 3.23 3.74
CA ASP A 13 -19.74 4.46 3.79
C ASP A 13 -19.53 5.10 2.41
N LYS A 14 -19.09 6.36 2.44
CA LYS A 14 -18.59 7.05 1.24
C LYS A 14 -17.37 6.32 0.68
N ALA A 15 -17.29 6.25 -0.64
CA ALA A 15 -16.10 5.78 -1.33
C ALA A 15 -14.89 6.65 -0.95
N LEU A 16 -13.77 6.00 -0.68
CA LEU A 16 -12.49 6.62 -0.37
C LEU A 16 -11.52 6.31 -1.52
N ASN A 17 -10.88 7.33 -2.08
CA ASN A 17 -9.79 7.12 -3.03
C ASN A 17 -8.49 6.89 -2.25
N LEU A 18 -7.91 5.71 -2.38
CA LEU A 18 -6.61 5.38 -1.84
C LEU A 18 -5.56 5.47 -2.94
N ILE A 19 -4.59 6.34 -2.74
CA ILE A 19 -3.33 6.34 -3.50
C ILE A 19 -2.30 5.68 -2.60
N ILE A 20 -1.74 4.57 -3.06
CA ILE A 20 -0.71 3.82 -2.37
C ILE A 20 0.60 4.04 -3.11
N GLU A 21 1.58 4.59 -2.39
CA GLU A 21 2.90 4.90 -2.92
C GLU A 21 3.94 4.03 -2.25
N LEU A 22 4.70 3.31 -3.06
CA LEU A 22 5.86 2.53 -2.66
C LEU A 22 7.11 3.10 -3.34
N GLY A 23 8.02 3.62 -2.52
CA GLY A 23 9.32 4.09 -2.95
C GLY A 23 10.19 2.97 -3.53
N LEU A 24 11.27 3.34 -4.21
CA LEU A 24 12.34 2.37 -4.44
C LEU A 24 13.25 2.36 -3.20
N PRO A 25 13.92 1.23 -2.91
CA PRO A 25 14.94 1.20 -1.87
C PRO A 25 16.02 2.25 -2.13
N GLU A 26 16.32 3.03 -1.10
CA GLU A 26 17.36 4.05 -1.11
C GLU A 26 18.24 3.93 0.14
N PRO A 27 19.53 4.28 0.04
CA PRO A 27 20.40 4.29 1.21
C PRO A 27 19.93 5.35 2.22
N GLY A 28 19.81 4.94 3.47
CA GLY A 28 19.57 5.79 4.62
C GLY A 28 20.86 6.42 5.14
N SER A 29 20.71 7.39 6.04
CA SER A 29 21.83 8.14 6.62
C SER A 29 22.72 7.31 7.56
N THR A 30 22.25 6.16 8.04
CA THR A 30 22.96 5.29 9.00
C THR A 30 23.70 4.12 8.34
N GLY A 31 23.62 3.98 7.02
CA GLY A 31 24.14 2.83 6.27
C GLY A 31 23.11 1.74 6.00
N ASP A 32 21.97 1.76 6.69
CA ASP A 32 20.81 0.92 6.38
C ASP A 32 20.10 1.41 5.11
N TYR A 33 19.32 0.55 4.46
CA TYR A 33 18.42 0.96 3.39
C TYR A 33 17.02 1.28 3.93
N ARG A 34 16.31 2.14 3.20
CA ARG A 34 14.93 2.49 3.50
C ARG A 34 14.08 2.51 2.24
N CYS A 35 12.80 2.23 2.41
CA CYS A 35 11.80 2.29 1.36
C CYS A 35 10.63 3.17 1.84
N LYS A 36 10.23 4.16 1.05
CA LYS A 36 9.08 5.00 1.40
C LYS A 36 7.78 4.21 1.25
N PHE A 37 6.87 4.31 2.21
CA PHE A 37 5.52 3.77 2.13
C PHE A 37 4.52 4.84 2.55
N SER A 38 3.61 5.19 1.65
CA SER A 38 2.67 6.30 1.86
C SER A 38 1.26 5.94 1.38
N VAL A 39 0.29 6.23 2.25
CA VAL A 39 -1.16 6.15 2.00
C VAL A 39 -1.79 7.34 2.73
N LEU A 40 -1.68 8.52 2.13
CA LEU A 40 -2.04 9.80 2.78
C LEU A 40 -3.50 9.87 3.23
N ALA A 41 -4.41 9.24 2.49
CA ALA A 41 -5.84 9.16 2.85
C ALA A 41 -6.07 8.46 4.21
N LEU A 42 -5.12 7.65 4.66
CA LEU A 42 -5.13 6.96 5.95
C LEU A 42 -4.11 7.55 6.95
N GLY A 43 -3.48 8.69 6.61
CA GLY A 43 -2.48 9.34 7.46
C GLY A 43 -1.14 8.60 7.55
N ILE A 44 -0.86 7.69 6.60
CA ILE A 44 0.39 6.92 6.57
C ILE A 44 1.38 7.64 5.64
N ASP A 45 2.54 8.03 6.17
CA ASP A 45 3.69 8.53 5.42
C ASP A 45 4.98 8.17 6.19
N GLU A 46 5.52 6.99 5.92
CA GLU A 46 6.60 6.41 6.71
C GLU A 46 7.74 5.84 5.85
N TYR A 47 8.89 5.63 6.48
CA TYR A 47 10.01 4.89 5.90
C TYR A 47 10.13 3.52 6.56
N ILE A 48 10.22 2.48 5.74
CA ILE A 48 10.46 1.11 6.17
C ILE A 48 11.94 0.77 5.97
N TYR A 49 12.61 0.35 7.03
CA TYR A 49 14.06 0.14 7.05
C TYR A 49 14.44 -1.34 6.88
N GLY A 50 15.62 -1.59 6.34
CA GLY A 50 16.25 -2.91 6.27
C GLY A 50 17.77 -2.78 6.12
N VAL A 51 18.51 -3.84 6.46
CA VAL A 51 19.97 -3.87 6.39
C VAL A 51 20.50 -3.74 4.96
N ASP A 52 19.67 -4.06 3.97
CA ASP A 52 19.97 -3.92 2.55
C ASP A 52 18.73 -3.52 1.74
N ALA A 53 18.96 -3.20 0.46
CA ALA A 53 17.91 -2.79 -0.47
C ALA A 53 16.77 -3.81 -0.59
N MET A 54 17.10 -5.10 -0.63
CA MET A 54 16.13 -6.17 -0.79
C MET A 54 15.27 -6.31 0.46
N GLN A 55 15.89 -6.32 1.65
CA GLN A 55 15.17 -6.45 2.91
C GLN A 55 14.22 -5.26 3.13
N SER A 56 14.67 -4.03 2.89
CA SER A 56 13.81 -2.84 3.04
C SER A 56 12.60 -2.89 2.09
N TYR A 57 12.80 -3.38 0.86
CA TYR A 57 11.72 -3.56 -0.12
C TYR A 57 10.72 -4.65 0.30
N CYS A 58 11.21 -5.83 0.68
CA CYS A 58 10.37 -6.94 1.13
C CYS A 58 9.56 -6.56 2.37
N MET A 59 10.14 -5.81 3.32
CA MET A 59 9.43 -5.33 4.50
C MET A 59 8.34 -4.33 4.13
N ALA A 60 8.58 -3.45 3.15
CA ALA A 60 7.58 -2.51 2.68
C ALA A 60 6.42 -3.22 1.95
N LEU A 61 6.70 -4.24 1.15
CA LEU A 61 5.65 -5.10 0.56
C LEU A 61 4.86 -5.86 1.63
N LYS A 62 5.52 -6.32 2.70
CA LYS A 62 4.84 -6.96 3.83
C LYS A 62 3.93 -5.97 4.57
N ARG A 63 4.38 -4.72 4.77
CA ARG A 63 3.57 -3.65 5.37
C ARG A 63 2.34 -3.33 4.53
N PHE A 64 2.51 -3.26 3.21
CA PHE A 64 1.41 -3.13 2.25
C PHE A 64 0.42 -4.30 2.40
N ASN A 65 0.91 -5.54 2.39
CA ASN A 65 0.06 -6.72 2.54
C ASN A 65 -0.77 -6.68 3.84
N PHE A 66 -0.16 -6.28 4.96
CA PHE A 66 -0.89 -6.10 6.21
C PHE A 66 -1.97 -5.03 6.13
N LEU A 67 -1.64 -3.85 5.59
CA LEU A 67 -2.63 -2.78 5.43
C LEU A 67 -3.84 -3.23 4.61
N ILE A 68 -3.61 -3.93 3.50
CA ILE A 68 -4.70 -4.42 2.66
C ILE A 68 -5.54 -5.47 3.40
N ASN A 69 -4.90 -6.44 4.06
CA ASN A 69 -5.64 -7.47 4.81
C ASN A 69 -6.47 -6.86 5.94
N ASP A 70 -5.94 -5.85 6.64
CA ASP A 70 -6.65 -5.13 7.69
C ASP A 70 -7.91 -4.46 7.11
N LEU A 71 -7.80 -3.74 6.00
CA LEU A 71 -8.92 -3.12 5.30
C LEU A 71 -9.96 -4.17 4.84
N ILE A 72 -9.52 -5.27 4.22
CA ILE A 72 -10.44 -6.35 3.82
C ILE A 72 -11.17 -6.92 5.04
N SER A 73 -10.48 -7.10 6.17
CA SER A 73 -11.07 -7.61 7.41
C SER A 73 -12.12 -6.67 8.01
N GLU A 74 -11.96 -5.36 7.80
CA GLU A 74 -12.95 -4.33 8.16
C GLU A 74 -14.12 -4.24 7.17
N GLY A 75 -14.12 -5.07 6.12
CA GLY A 75 -15.17 -5.15 5.11
C GLY A 75 -14.97 -4.20 3.93
N TYR A 76 -13.79 -3.60 3.76
CA TYR A 76 -13.51 -2.80 2.58
C TYR A 76 -13.35 -3.66 1.34
N LYS A 77 -13.85 -3.14 0.22
CA LYS A 77 -13.72 -3.71 -1.12
C LYS A 77 -12.96 -2.75 -2.02
N PHE A 78 -12.11 -3.30 -2.87
CA PHE A 78 -11.21 -2.55 -3.74
C PHE A 78 -11.70 -2.55 -5.18
N TYR A 79 -11.48 -1.44 -5.88
CA TYR A 79 -11.90 -1.23 -7.26
C TYR A 79 -10.85 -0.38 -7.97
N TYR A 80 -10.75 -0.53 -9.30
CA TYR A 80 -10.00 0.42 -10.11
C TYR A 80 -10.79 1.74 -10.26
N PRO A 81 -10.10 2.90 -10.29
CA PRO A 81 -10.73 4.17 -10.62
C PRO A 81 -11.51 4.09 -11.94
N GLY A 82 -12.79 4.48 -11.91
CA GLY A 82 -13.68 4.42 -13.07
C GLY A 82 -14.32 3.05 -13.36
N PHE A 83 -13.91 1.97 -12.68
CA PHE A 83 -14.46 0.62 -12.86
C PHE A 83 -14.96 0.05 -11.53
N LEU A 84 -16.07 0.59 -11.03
CA LEU A 84 -16.62 0.25 -9.71
C LEU A 84 -17.54 -0.99 -9.70
N ASP A 85 -17.78 -1.59 -10.87
CA ASP A 85 -18.64 -2.76 -11.04
C ASP A 85 -17.84 -4.08 -10.93
N MET A 86 -16.50 -4.00 -10.95
CA MET A 86 -15.60 -5.14 -10.83
C MET A 86 -14.74 -5.00 -9.57
N GLU A 87 -15.03 -5.83 -8.57
CA GLU A 87 -14.21 -5.94 -7.37
C GLU A 87 -12.83 -6.48 -7.73
N LEU A 88 -11.79 -5.82 -7.24
CA LEU A 88 -10.40 -6.18 -7.44
C LEU A 88 -9.91 -7.02 -6.26
N ASP A 89 -9.43 -8.22 -6.55
CA ASP A 89 -8.54 -8.93 -5.64
C ASP A 89 -7.13 -8.32 -5.73
N ILE A 90 -6.91 -7.31 -4.90
CA ILE A 90 -5.66 -6.54 -4.93
C ILE A 90 -4.47 -7.39 -4.49
N LEU A 91 -4.67 -8.41 -3.63
CA LEU A 91 -3.58 -9.23 -3.12
C LEU A 91 -2.97 -10.12 -4.21
N SER A 92 -3.80 -10.67 -5.11
CA SER A 92 -3.31 -11.43 -6.26
C SER A 92 -2.67 -10.58 -7.36
N THR A 93 -2.72 -9.24 -7.24
CA THR A 93 -2.08 -8.34 -8.20
C THR A 93 -0.62 -8.02 -7.83
N TYR A 94 -0.24 -8.20 -6.56
CA TYR A 94 1.10 -7.87 -6.05
C TYR A 94 1.94 -9.09 -5.63
N PHE A 95 1.33 -10.27 -5.50
CA PHE A 95 1.96 -11.52 -5.10
C PHE A 95 1.52 -12.67 -6.01
#